data_AF-A0A315WZI2-F1
#
_entry.id   AF-A0A315WZI2-F1
#
_cell.length_a   1.000
_cell.length_b   1.000
_cell.length_c   1.000
_cell.angle_alpha   90.00
_cell.angle_beta   90.00
_cell.angle_gamma   90.00
#
_symmetry.space_group_name_H-M   'P 1'
#
loop_
_entity.id
_entity.type
_entity.pdbx_description
1 polymer ?
#
loop_
_entity_poly.entity_id
_entity_poly.type
_entity_poly.pdbx_seq_one_letter_code
_entity_poly.pdbx_strand_id
1 'polypeptide(L)'
;MNFERVNTRQENFDARTRLAELEASGLYVFHGSPYKIETLEPRQAYNAPEPEGKAIPHGEPSVAASPYADVAIFRAIINGENIKMPHSSSFGADIDEENKKVSLHFEVSEDARPKIETAKGYVYVLARDKFKPFENEQGMEWRSAESAQPVEIIEVSGQDMPDKVDYLAN
;
A
#
# COMPACT_ATOMS: atom_id res chain seq x y z
N MET A 1 8.87 9.33 47.39
CA MET A 1 7.92 9.51 46.28
C MET A 1 8.31 8.51 45.20
N ASN A 2 7.56 7.42 45.08
CA ASN A 2 7.78 6.43 44.03
C ASN A 2 7.04 6.90 42.78
N PHE A 3 7.77 7.14 41.70
CA PHE A 3 7.17 7.35 40.39
C PHE A 3 6.74 5.99 39.86
N GLU A 4 5.42 5.77 39.84
CA GLU A 4 4.84 4.67 39.09
C GLU A 4 5.21 4.86 37.62
N ARG A 5 5.88 3.85 37.05
CA ARG A 5 6.07 3.76 35.61
C ARG A 5 4.70 3.51 35.00
N VAL A 6 4.11 4.55 34.41
CA VAL A 6 2.95 4.40 33.54
C VAL A 6 3.41 3.54 32.36
N ASN A 7 3.04 2.27 32.44
CA ASN A 7 3.26 1.29 31.40
C ASN A 7 2.21 1.56 30.31
N THR A 8 2.50 2.50 29.41
CA THR A 8 1.71 2.69 28.19
C THR A 8 1.95 1.49 27.28
N ARG A 9 1.28 0.37 27.57
CA ARG A 9 0.89 -0.56 26.51
C ARG A 9 -0.07 0.22 25.63
N GLN A 10 0.48 0.80 24.58
CA GLN A 10 -0.24 1.40 23.48
C GLN A 10 -1.32 0.39 23.07
N GLU A 11 -2.57 0.80 23.18
CA GLU A 11 -3.71 0.00 22.78
C GLU A 11 -3.48 -0.41 21.32
N ASN A 12 -3.36 -1.71 21.06
CA ASN A 12 -3.35 -2.25 19.70
C ASN A 12 -4.75 -2.02 19.14
N PHE A 13 -5.03 -0.81 18.67
CA PHE A 13 -6.04 -0.62 17.65
C PHE A 13 -5.62 -1.51 16.48
N ASP A 14 -6.51 -2.41 16.10
CA ASP A 14 -6.36 -3.26 14.92
C ASP A 14 -6.00 -2.37 13.72
N ALA A 15 -4.83 -2.63 13.12
CA ALA A 15 -4.26 -1.79 12.07
C ALA A 15 -5.23 -1.70 10.89
N ARG A 16 -5.91 -2.80 10.58
CA ARG A 16 -6.99 -2.88 9.59
C ARG A 16 -8.12 -1.90 9.89
N THR A 17 -8.66 -1.93 11.11
CA THR A 17 -9.72 -1.01 11.55
C THR A 17 -9.28 0.44 11.44
N ARG A 18 -8.06 0.77 11.89
CA ARG A 18 -7.53 2.14 11.81
C ARG A 18 -7.40 2.63 10.37
N LEU A 19 -6.90 1.79 9.47
CA LEU A 19 -6.76 2.12 8.06
C LEU A 19 -8.12 2.30 7.37
N ALA A 20 -9.13 1.48 7.71
CA ALA A 20 -10.48 1.62 7.19
C ALA A 20 -11.14 2.94 7.60
N GLU A 21 -10.96 3.37 8.86
CA GLU A 21 -11.44 4.68 9.33
C GLU A 21 -10.79 5.85 8.57
N LEU A 22 -9.47 5.77 8.37
CA LEU A 22 -8.72 6.78 7.64
C LEU A 22 -9.14 6.85 6.16
N GLU A 23 -9.35 5.70 5.53
CA GLU A 23 -9.84 5.61 4.14
C GLU A 23 -11.23 6.23 4.02
N ALA A 24 -12.16 5.85 4.91
CA ALA A 24 -13.53 6.35 4.93
C ALA A 24 -13.63 7.87 5.13
N SER A 25 -12.63 8.49 5.76
CA SER A 25 -12.58 9.95 5.92
C SER A 25 -12.39 10.70 4.59
N GLY A 26 -11.81 10.06 3.58
CA GLY A 26 -11.47 10.66 2.29
C GLY A 26 -10.34 11.71 2.35
N LEU A 27 -9.73 11.94 3.52
CA LEU A 27 -8.71 12.98 3.72
C LEU A 27 -7.28 12.50 3.43
N TYR A 28 -7.10 11.20 3.20
CA TYR A 28 -5.78 10.58 3.11
C TYR A 28 -5.61 9.71 1.85
N VAL A 29 -4.34 9.50 1.50
CA VAL A 29 -3.87 8.45 0.59
C VAL A 29 -2.79 7.64 1.30
N PHE A 30 -2.54 6.43 0.80
CA PHE A 30 -1.77 5.39 1.46
C PHE A 30 -0.63 4.90 0.58
N HIS A 31 0.58 4.82 1.14
CA HIS A 31 1.73 4.19 0.50
C HIS A 31 2.15 2.96 1.29
N GLY A 32 2.48 1.86 0.62
CA GLY A 32 2.94 0.62 1.26
C GLY A 32 4.42 0.37 1.00
N SER A 33 5.19 0.03 2.04
CA SER A 33 6.60 -0.36 1.89
C SER A 33 7.04 -1.37 2.96
N PRO A 34 7.98 -2.29 2.65
CA PRO A 34 8.57 -3.20 3.64
C PRO A 34 9.50 -2.49 4.63
N TYR A 35 10.01 -1.31 4.27
CA TYR A 35 10.93 -0.53 5.09
C TYR A 35 10.20 0.56 5.84
N LYS A 36 10.74 0.94 7.01
CA LYS A 36 10.37 2.14 7.76
C LYS A 36 11.13 3.36 7.22
N ILE A 37 10.40 4.34 6.71
CA ILE A 37 10.89 5.49 5.96
C ILE A 37 10.32 6.75 6.64
N GLU A 38 11.18 7.69 7.01
CA GLU A 38 10.74 8.91 7.68
C GLU A 38 10.09 9.91 6.72
N THR A 39 10.59 9.99 5.49
CA THR A 39 10.07 10.88 4.44
C THR A 39 10.13 10.17 3.10
N LEU A 40 9.02 10.22 2.37
CA LEU A 40 8.92 9.63 1.03
C LEU A 40 9.38 10.67 0.02
N GLU A 41 10.49 10.38 -0.65
CA GLU A 41 11.03 11.23 -1.72
C GLU A 41 10.46 10.81 -3.08
N PRO A 42 10.22 11.76 -4.02
CA PRO A 42 9.83 11.45 -5.38
C PRO A 42 10.84 10.54 -6.08
N ARG A 43 10.37 9.49 -6.75
CA ARG A 43 11.23 8.55 -7.50
C ARG A 43 10.66 8.29 -8.89
N GLN A 44 11.55 7.99 -9.83
CA GLN A 44 11.17 7.62 -11.18
C GLN A 44 10.56 6.22 -11.20
N ALA A 45 9.27 6.12 -11.54
CA ALA A 45 8.63 4.86 -11.89
C ALA A 45 9.00 4.46 -13.32
N TYR A 46 9.00 3.17 -13.62
CA TYR A 46 9.25 2.65 -14.96
C TYR A 46 8.17 1.63 -15.33
N ASN A 47 7.79 1.61 -16.60
CA ASN A 47 6.95 0.54 -17.13
C ASN A 47 7.69 -0.80 -17.07
N ALA A 48 6.94 -1.88 -16.96
CA ALA A 48 7.49 -3.22 -17.16
C ALA A 48 8.19 -3.25 -18.54
N PRO A 49 9.47 -3.64 -18.60
CA PRO A 49 10.17 -3.70 -19.87
C PRO A 49 9.49 -4.75 -20.76
N GLU A 50 9.18 -4.38 -22.01
CA GLU A 50 8.84 -5.39 -23.02
C GLU A 50 10.01 -6.38 -23.20
N PRO A 51 9.78 -7.61 -23.70
CA PRO A 51 10.80 -8.67 -23.76
C PRO A 51 12.15 -8.27 -24.38
N GLU A 52 12.17 -7.29 -25.30
CA GLU A 52 13.40 -6.73 -25.90
C GLU A 52 13.63 -5.23 -25.58
N GLY A 53 12.86 -4.65 -24.66
CA GLY A 53 12.76 -3.21 -24.43
C GLY A 53 13.63 -2.67 -23.30
N LYS A 54 14.04 -1.40 -23.43
CA LYS A 54 14.57 -0.61 -22.31
C LYS A 54 13.43 -0.20 -21.40
N ALA A 55 13.67 -0.11 -20.09
CA ALA A 55 12.71 0.45 -19.15
C ALA A 55 12.32 1.88 -19.56
N ILE A 56 11.03 2.11 -19.79
CA ILE A 56 10.49 3.41 -20.20
C ILE A 56 10.02 4.14 -18.93
N PRO A 57 10.50 5.38 -18.67
CA PRO A 57 9.98 6.21 -17.58
C PRO A 57 8.45 6.33 -17.62
N HIS A 58 7.81 6.01 -16.51
CA HIS A 58 6.35 6.08 -16.38
C HIS A 58 5.92 7.42 -15.78
N GLY A 59 5.92 8.46 -16.61
CA GLY A 59 5.67 9.84 -16.18
C GLY A 59 6.83 10.44 -15.38
N GLU A 60 6.58 11.54 -14.69
CA GLU A 60 7.58 12.26 -13.90
C GLU A 60 7.88 11.57 -12.54
N PRO A 61 9.07 11.80 -11.95
CA PRO A 61 9.38 11.35 -10.61
C PRO A 61 8.34 11.83 -9.60
N SER A 62 7.82 10.90 -8.80
CA SER A 62 6.74 11.20 -7.87
C SER A 62 6.73 10.26 -6.67
N VAL A 63 6.09 10.69 -5.58
CA VAL A 63 5.59 9.80 -4.54
C VAL A 63 4.25 9.25 -5.03
N ALA A 64 4.18 7.93 -5.25
CA ALA A 64 2.95 7.25 -5.64
C ALA A 64 2.25 6.66 -4.40
N ALA A 65 0.96 6.94 -4.27
CA ALA A 65 0.10 6.44 -3.20
C ALA A 65 -1.25 5.99 -3.78
N SER A 66 -2.04 5.29 -2.98
CA SER A 66 -3.38 4.82 -3.33
C SER A 66 -4.42 5.45 -2.42
N PRO A 67 -5.62 5.81 -2.91
CA PRO A 67 -6.72 6.19 -2.02
C PRO A 67 -7.29 4.98 -1.26
N TYR A 68 -6.89 3.76 -1.63
CA TYR A 68 -7.32 2.50 -1.01
C TYR A 68 -6.21 1.91 -0.14
N ALA A 69 -6.50 1.72 1.14
CA ALA A 69 -5.61 1.14 2.13
C ALA A 69 -5.25 -0.32 1.79
N ASP A 70 -6.18 -1.09 1.23
CA ASP A 70 -5.95 -2.49 0.84
C ASP A 70 -4.80 -2.63 -0.16
N VAL A 71 -4.73 -1.72 -1.13
CA VAL A 71 -3.63 -1.66 -2.09
C VAL A 71 -2.30 -1.35 -1.38
N ALA A 72 -2.31 -0.45 -0.39
CA ALA A 72 -1.11 -0.12 0.37
C ALA A 72 -0.65 -1.28 1.26
N ILE A 73 -1.58 -1.98 1.93
CA ILE A 73 -1.28 -3.19 2.72
C ILE A 73 -0.69 -4.26 1.82
N PHE A 74 -1.33 -4.54 0.69
CA PHE A 74 -0.87 -5.53 -0.28
C PHE A 74 0.57 -5.24 -0.72
N ARG A 75 0.90 -3.99 -1.06
CA ARG A 75 2.27 -3.61 -1.46
C ARG A 75 3.28 -3.64 -0.31
N ALA A 76 2.86 -3.32 0.92
CA ALA A 76 3.71 -3.39 2.10
C ALA A 76 4.11 -4.84 2.43
N ILE A 77 3.22 -5.80 2.17
CA ILE A 77 3.40 -7.22 2.48
C ILE A 77 3.99 -8.01 1.31
N ILE A 78 3.45 -7.85 0.10
CA ILE A 78 3.83 -8.60 -1.11
C ILE A 78 4.91 -7.84 -1.89
N ASN A 79 6.16 -8.18 -1.62
CA ASN A 79 7.33 -7.61 -2.30
C ASN A 79 8.54 -8.53 -2.16
N GLY A 80 9.61 -8.25 -2.92
CA GLY A 80 10.83 -9.07 -2.95
C GLY A 80 11.61 -9.11 -1.63
N GLU A 81 11.39 -8.18 -0.70
CA GLU A 81 12.05 -8.20 0.60
C GLU A 81 11.41 -9.22 1.54
N ASN A 82 10.08 -9.29 1.54
CA ASN A 82 9.31 -10.24 2.34
C ASN A 82 9.24 -11.63 1.69
N ILE A 83 9.19 -11.71 0.37
CA ILE A 83 9.04 -12.95 -0.40
C ILE A 83 10.29 -13.18 -1.25
N LYS A 84 11.34 -13.72 -0.60
CA LYS A 84 12.66 -14.00 -1.20
C LYS A 84 12.68 -15.28 -2.04
N MET A 85 11.77 -15.37 -2.99
CA MET A 85 11.65 -16.44 -3.97
C MET A 85 10.94 -15.91 -5.21
N PRO A 86 11.08 -16.57 -6.38
CA PRO A 86 10.22 -16.28 -7.52
C PRO A 86 8.76 -16.38 -7.10
N HIS A 87 7.99 -15.33 -7.39
CA HIS A 87 6.55 -15.26 -7.18
C HIS A 87 5.98 -14.26 -8.17
N SER A 88 4.68 -14.35 -8.42
CA SER A 88 3.93 -13.33 -9.15
C SER A 88 2.85 -12.76 -8.26
N SER A 89 2.55 -11.48 -8.47
CA SER A 89 1.43 -10.83 -7.84
C SER A 89 0.83 -9.79 -8.76
N SER A 90 -0.47 -9.56 -8.63
CA SER A 90 -1.21 -8.56 -9.38
C SER A 90 -2.24 -7.92 -8.44
N PHE A 91 -2.65 -6.70 -8.78
CA PHE A 91 -3.83 -6.08 -8.19
C PHE A 91 -4.47 -5.16 -9.22
N GLY A 92 -5.77 -4.95 -9.09
CA GLY A 92 -6.53 -4.07 -9.97
C GLY A 92 -7.85 -3.65 -9.36
N ALA A 93 -8.59 -2.86 -10.14
CA ALA A 93 -9.86 -2.30 -9.74
C ALA A 93 -10.85 -2.36 -10.90
N ASP A 94 -12.05 -2.86 -10.60
CA ASP A 94 -13.22 -2.72 -11.46
C ASP A 94 -14.02 -1.49 -11.01
N ILE A 95 -14.19 -0.53 -11.92
CA ILE A 95 -14.90 0.72 -11.66
C ILE A 95 -16.27 0.66 -12.32
N ASP A 96 -17.31 0.68 -11.49
CA ASP A 96 -18.70 0.91 -11.89
C ASP A 96 -18.98 2.41 -11.78
N GLU A 97 -18.88 3.12 -12.91
CA GLU A 97 -19.09 4.57 -12.97
C GLU A 97 -20.54 4.97 -12.66
N GLU A 98 -21.53 4.14 -13.04
CA GLU A 98 -22.95 4.42 -12.84
C GLU A 98 -23.29 4.43 -11.34
N ASN A 99 -22.79 3.44 -10.61
CA ASN A 99 -23.03 3.30 -9.17
C ASN A 99 -21.91 3.91 -8.30
N LYS A 100 -20.88 4.49 -8.92
CA LYS A 100 -19.68 5.03 -8.26
C LYS A 100 -19.04 4.02 -7.31
N LYS A 101 -19.00 2.76 -7.72
CA LYS A 101 -18.48 1.66 -6.92
C LYS A 101 -17.14 1.20 -7.48
N VAL A 102 -16.18 0.98 -6.60
CA VAL A 102 -14.89 0.39 -6.94
C VAL A 102 -14.78 -0.95 -6.25
N SER A 103 -14.40 -1.98 -7.01
CA SER A 103 -14.15 -3.33 -6.48
C SER A 103 -12.70 -3.70 -6.74
N LEU A 104 -11.94 -3.94 -5.68
CA LEU A 104 -10.53 -4.31 -5.78
C LEU A 104 -10.38 -5.82 -5.94
N HIS A 105 -9.41 -6.23 -6.75
CA HIS A 105 -8.99 -7.62 -6.89
C HIS A 105 -7.48 -7.73 -6.65
N PHE A 106 -7.06 -8.82 -6.02
CA PHE A 106 -5.68 -9.09 -5.63
C PHE A 106 -5.36 -10.54 -5.95
N GLU A 107 -4.23 -10.76 -6.61
CA GLU A 107 -3.76 -12.10 -6.95
C GLU A 107 -2.33 -12.30 -6.49
N VAL A 108 -2.01 -13.51 -6.02
CA VAL A 108 -0.66 -13.90 -5.67
C VAL A 108 -0.44 -15.37 -5.97
N SER A 109 0.79 -15.77 -6.29
CA SER A 109 1.11 -17.19 -6.43
C SER A 109 0.95 -17.94 -5.10
N GLU A 110 0.36 -19.13 -5.14
CA GLU A 110 0.04 -19.93 -3.94
C GLU A 110 1.30 -20.28 -3.13
N ASP A 111 2.44 -20.45 -3.79
CA ASP A 111 3.73 -20.73 -3.17
C ASP A 111 4.25 -19.59 -2.27
N ALA A 112 3.75 -18.36 -2.45
CA ALA A 112 4.07 -17.23 -1.59
C ALA A 112 3.30 -17.22 -0.27
N ARG A 113 2.16 -17.93 -0.17
CA ARG A 113 1.25 -17.88 0.99
C ARG A 113 1.95 -18.04 2.35
N PRO A 114 2.84 -19.04 2.57
CA PRO A 114 3.49 -19.21 3.87
C PRO A 114 4.38 -18.03 4.28
N LYS A 115 4.91 -17.27 3.30
CA LYS A 115 5.72 -16.08 3.56
C LYS A 115 4.86 -14.89 3.95
N ILE A 116 3.70 -14.74 3.31
CA ILE A 116 2.73 -13.67 3.60
C ILE A 116 2.30 -13.69 5.06
N GLU A 117 1.98 -14.86 5.60
CA GLU A 117 1.51 -15.03 6.99
C GLU A 117 2.49 -14.49 8.04
N THR A 118 3.79 -14.45 7.73
CA THR A 118 4.84 -13.98 8.64
C THR A 118 5.44 -12.63 8.24
N ALA A 119 5.01 -12.10 7.10
CA ALA A 119 5.53 -10.85 6.56
C ALA A 119 5.03 -9.66 7.37
N LYS A 120 5.83 -8.60 7.34
CA LYS A 120 5.53 -7.30 7.95
C LYS A 120 5.85 -6.19 6.97
N GLY A 121 5.19 -5.06 7.17
CA GLY A 121 5.47 -3.85 6.41
C GLY A 121 4.87 -2.63 7.09
N TYR A 122 4.91 -1.52 6.38
CA TYR A 122 4.46 -0.23 6.87
C TYR A 122 3.52 0.40 5.84
N VAL A 123 2.37 0.86 6.31
CA VAL A 123 1.47 1.74 5.58
C VAL A 123 1.67 3.17 6.06
N TYR A 124 1.97 4.05 5.12
CA TYR A 124 2.19 5.47 5.32
C TYR A 124 0.91 6.21 4.99
N VAL A 125 0.37 6.92 5.97
CA VAL A 125 -0.82 7.75 5.81
C VAL A 125 -0.36 9.15 5.42
N LEU A 126 -0.82 9.64 4.27
CA LEU A 126 -0.36 10.88 3.66
C LEU A 126 -1.55 11.80 3.42
N ALA A 127 -1.39 13.10 3.66
CA ALA A 127 -2.44 14.08 3.42
C ALA A 127 -2.80 14.14 1.93
N ARG A 128 -4.07 13.92 1.60
CA ARG A 128 -4.54 13.80 0.21
C ARG A 128 -4.41 15.10 -0.59
N ASP A 129 -4.47 16.25 0.07
CA ASP A 129 -4.39 17.58 -0.57
C ASP A 129 -3.05 17.86 -1.27
N LYS A 130 -2.02 17.05 -0.99
CA LYS A 130 -0.71 17.09 -1.67
C LYS A 130 -0.61 16.17 -2.88
N PHE A 131 -1.64 15.36 -3.12
CA PHE A 131 -1.65 14.37 -4.19
C PHE A 131 -2.71 14.69 -5.23
N LYS A 132 -2.44 14.29 -6.47
CA LYS A 132 -3.40 14.37 -7.57
C LYS A 132 -3.64 12.97 -8.12
N PRO A 133 -4.87 12.65 -8.53
CA PRO A 133 -5.12 11.40 -9.23
C PRO A 133 -4.27 11.36 -10.51
N PHE A 134 -3.67 10.20 -10.79
CA PHE A 134 -2.81 10.04 -11.97
C PHE A 134 -3.63 9.92 -13.26
N GLU A 135 -4.72 9.15 -13.22
CA GLU A 135 -5.62 8.96 -14.36
C GLU A 135 -7.00 9.61 -14.13
N ASN A 136 -7.65 9.26 -13.02
CA ASN A 136 -8.97 9.77 -12.64
C ASN A 136 -9.18 9.70 -11.12
N GLU A 137 -10.21 10.36 -10.61
CA GLU A 137 -10.50 10.46 -9.16
C GLU A 137 -10.77 9.12 -8.47
N GLN A 138 -11.27 8.12 -9.22
CA GLN A 138 -11.50 6.75 -8.78
C GLN A 138 -10.29 5.83 -9.05
N GLY A 139 -9.21 6.37 -9.60
CA GLY A 139 -8.00 5.63 -9.92
C GLY A 139 -7.27 5.19 -8.64
N MET A 140 -6.61 4.03 -8.74
CA MET A 140 -5.83 3.49 -7.63
C MET A 140 -4.50 4.22 -7.41
N GLU A 141 -4.07 5.06 -8.34
CA GLU A 141 -2.78 5.74 -8.26
C GLU A 141 -2.96 7.26 -8.18
N TRP A 142 -2.38 7.81 -7.12
CA TRP A 142 -2.31 9.23 -6.82
C TRP A 142 -0.84 9.62 -6.69
N ARG A 143 -0.44 10.75 -7.27
CA ARG A 143 0.95 11.18 -7.33
C ARG A 143 1.15 12.56 -6.71
N SER A 144 2.29 12.71 -6.04
CA SER A 144 2.86 14.00 -5.63
C SER A 144 4.25 14.16 -6.23
N ALA A 145 4.56 15.34 -6.78
CA ALA A 145 5.92 15.68 -7.22
C ALA A 145 6.80 16.19 -6.06
N GLU A 146 6.20 16.40 -4.89
CA GLU A 146 6.87 16.86 -3.67
C GLU A 146 7.13 15.68 -2.73
N SER A 147 8.17 15.79 -1.91
CA SER A 147 8.43 14.85 -0.82
C SER A 147 7.26 14.87 0.18
N ALA A 148 6.89 13.71 0.67
CA ALA A 148 5.73 13.55 1.55
C ALA A 148 6.16 13.04 2.92
N GLN A 149 5.88 13.82 3.96
CA GLN A 149 6.00 13.40 5.33
C GLN A 149 4.70 12.70 5.76
N PRO A 150 4.77 11.44 6.25
CA PRO A 150 3.59 10.74 6.74
C PRO A 150 2.99 11.45 7.97
N VAL A 151 1.67 11.58 7.99
CA VAL A 151 0.96 12.03 9.21
C VAL A 151 0.91 10.92 10.26
N GLU A 152 0.93 9.67 9.79
CA GLU A 152 0.91 8.46 10.61
C GLU A 152 1.62 7.34 9.83
N ILE A 153 2.29 6.45 10.56
CA ILE A 153 2.92 5.24 10.02
C ILE A 153 2.37 4.07 10.81
N ILE A 154 1.69 3.16 10.12
CA ILE A 154 1.02 2.00 10.71
C ILE A 154 1.79 0.74 10.30
N GLU A 155 2.27 -0.04 11.27
CA GLU A 155 2.84 -1.36 11.00
C GLU A 155 1.70 -2.34 10.67
N VAL A 156 1.87 -3.10 9.60
CA VAL A 156 0.92 -4.12 9.14
C VAL A 156 1.62 -5.46 8.97
N SER A 157 0.84 -6.53 8.97
CA SER A 157 1.27 -7.91 8.87
C SER A 157 0.41 -8.70 7.90
N GLY A 158 0.77 -9.97 7.66
CA GLY A 158 -0.07 -10.89 6.88
C GLY A 158 -1.51 -11.03 7.38
N GLN A 159 -1.78 -10.75 8.67
CA GLN A 159 -3.13 -10.79 9.25
C GLN A 159 -4.00 -9.62 8.80
N ASP A 160 -3.39 -8.53 8.33
CA ASP A 160 -4.08 -7.32 7.90
C ASP A 160 -4.40 -7.34 6.39
N MET A 161 -4.01 -8.41 5.68
CA MET A 161 -4.22 -8.55 4.24
C MET A 161 -5.70 -8.40 3.86
N PRO A 162 -6.00 -7.93 2.63
CA PRO A 162 -7.36 -7.88 2.13
C PRO A 162 -8.07 -9.24 2.22
N ASP A 163 -9.36 -9.24 2.56
CA ASP A 163 -10.14 -10.48 2.79
C ASP A 163 -10.20 -11.38 1.54
N LYS A 164 -10.09 -10.77 0.35
CA LYS A 164 -10.15 -11.45 -0.94
C LYS A 164 -8.82 -11.30 -1.66
N VAL A 165 -7.97 -12.30 -1.49
CA VAL A 165 -6.76 -12.51 -2.29
C VAL A 165 -6.90 -13.86 -2.96
N ASP A 166 -6.87 -13.87 -4.29
CA ASP A 166 -6.89 -15.10 -5.07
C ASP A 166 -5.47 -15.68 -5.13
N TYR A 167 -5.34 -16.93 -4.70
CA TYR A 167 -4.06 -17.63 -4.71
C TYR A 167 -4.03 -18.60 -5.89
N LEU A 168 -3.14 -18.31 -6.84
CA LEU A 168 -3.09 -19.00 -8.12
C LEU A 168 -2.03 -20.10 -8.08
N ALA A 169 -2.39 -21.29 -8.58
CA ALA A 169 -1.40 -22.32 -8.86
C ALA A 169 -0.57 -21.88 -10.08
N ASN A 170 0.75 -21.85 -9.92
CA ASN A 170 1.69 -21.61 -11.02
C ASN A 170 1.62 -22.73 -12.07
#